data_AF-A0A9X0D8D7-F1
#
_entry.id   AF-A0A9X0D8D7-F1
#
_cell.length_a   1.000
_cell.length_b   1.000
_cell.length_c   1.000
_cell.angle_alpha   90.00
_cell.angle_beta   90.00
_cell.angle_gamma   90.00
#
_symmetry.space_group_name_H-M   'P 1'
#
loop_
_entity.id
_entity.type
_entity.pdbx_description
1 polymer ?
#
loop_
_entity_poly.entity_id
_entity_poly.type
_entity_poly.pdbx_seq_one_letter_code
_entity_poly.pdbx_strand_id
1 'polypeptide(L)'
;MACSSTLPAIMGLIRSPLLQGGALNATLTLLTELVMSGMKGMAFKDLFQMLVSPIYSSSHGNTQTIIHKQAFHSIAKYSECKVSDPVRLFSLLSLGEIGRHIDLSSHQDLAVAILNCFSSPSEEIKSAASFALGKIAAGNLNLYLPFLLKEIQANPKRQYLLLHSLKEVISCEAGSSTGVEALRPFIGSIWTLLFSHCESTEEGTRNVVAECLGKLTLVDPLRLLPQLKAYLNSDSAFARSTVVTAVKFTISDHPQPIDSQLRGCIGDFLRTVQDPDLNVRRVALVTFNSAAHNKPSLIRDLLDQILPQLYNETKVRKELIREVEMGPFKHTVDDGLDIRKAAFECMYTLLDTCLDRLDIFEFLSHVEDGLKDHYDIKMLTFLMLVRLSSLCPNAILQRVDILVEPLRATLQTKVKANSVKQEFEKQDELKRSALRAVAALLSIPDSDKSPLLSEFLAQIKSSPELSSMFDSIQRDAGSAESMDTS
;
A
#
# COMPACT_ATOMS: atom_id res chain seq x y z
N MET A 1 -46.63 -4.60 -2.13
CA MET A 1 -46.28 -3.47 -1.24
C MET A 1 -44.85 -3.53 -0.74
N ALA A 2 -44.26 -4.69 -0.38
CA ALA A 2 -42.86 -4.75 0.05
C ALA A 2 -41.85 -4.32 -1.03
N CYS A 3 -42.09 -4.61 -2.32
CA CYS A 3 -41.16 -4.25 -3.40
C CYS A 3 -41.12 -2.77 -3.78
N SER A 4 -42.14 -1.97 -3.46
CA SER A 4 -42.19 -0.55 -3.86
C SER A 4 -41.27 0.35 -3.03
N SER A 5 -40.96 -0.02 -1.79
CA SER A 5 -39.99 0.70 -0.93
C SER A 5 -38.62 0.03 -0.89
N THR A 6 -38.58 -1.31 -0.93
CA THR A 6 -37.33 -2.08 -0.76
C THR A 6 -36.44 -2.01 -2.00
N LEU A 7 -37.01 -2.06 -3.21
CA LEU A 7 -36.21 -2.05 -4.44
C LEU A 7 -35.50 -0.71 -4.69
N PRO A 8 -36.14 0.47 -4.50
CA PRO A 8 -35.42 1.75 -4.53
C PRO A 8 -34.31 1.85 -3.48
N ALA A 9 -34.52 1.31 -2.28
CA ALA A 9 -33.50 1.29 -1.23
C ALA A 9 -32.29 0.42 -1.61
N ILE A 10 -32.53 -0.76 -2.21
CA ILE A 10 -31.47 -1.62 -2.76
C ILE A 10 -30.72 -0.89 -3.88
N MET A 11 -31.41 -0.18 -4.78
CA MET A 11 -30.76 0.60 -5.83
C MET A 11 -29.95 1.78 -5.28
N GLY A 12 -30.38 2.37 -4.16
CA GLY A 12 -29.59 3.35 -3.41
C GLY A 12 -28.34 2.72 -2.79
N LEU A 13 -28.47 1.53 -2.20
CA LEU A 13 -27.36 0.77 -1.62
C LEU A 13 -26.30 0.40 -2.66
N ILE A 14 -26.70 0.00 -3.87
CA ILE A 14 -25.79 -0.35 -4.98
C ILE A 14 -24.95 0.85 -5.44
N ARG A 15 -25.44 2.07 -5.23
CA ARG A 15 -24.71 3.31 -5.54
C ARG A 15 -23.79 3.75 -4.40
N SER A 16 -23.86 3.09 -3.25
CA SER A 16 -23.07 3.44 -2.08
C SER A 16 -21.59 3.08 -2.30
N PRO A 17 -20.66 3.99 -1.96
CA PRO A 17 -19.23 3.68 -1.93
C PRO A 17 -18.84 2.69 -0.83
N LEU A 18 -19.76 2.38 0.10
CA LEU A 18 -19.52 1.51 1.25
C LEU A 18 -19.97 0.06 0.99
N LEU A 19 -20.54 -0.24 -0.17
CA LEU A 19 -21.04 -1.58 -0.47
C LEU A 19 -19.88 -2.51 -0.85
N GLN A 20 -19.54 -3.44 0.06
CA GLN A 20 -18.45 -4.40 -0.14
C GLN A 20 -18.70 -5.71 0.63
N GLY A 21 -17.87 -6.73 0.35
CA GLY A 21 -17.84 -8.00 1.08
C GLY A 21 -19.19 -8.72 1.15
N GLY A 22 -19.59 -9.15 2.34
CA GLY A 22 -20.82 -9.92 2.55
C GLY A 22 -22.10 -9.20 2.10
N ALA A 23 -22.18 -7.87 2.29
CA ALA A 23 -23.34 -7.08 1.87
C ALA A 23 -23.48 -7.02 0.34
N LEU A 24 -22.36 -6.90 -0.37
CA LEU A 24 -22.34 -6.97 -1.84
C LEU A 24 -22.79 -8.35 -2.32
N ASN A 25 -22.22 -9.42 -1.75
CA ASN A 25 -22.57 -10.80 -2.12
C ASN A 25 -24.06 -11.11 -1.86
N ALA A 26 -24.61 -10.66 -0.73
CA ALA A 26 -26.03 -10.80 -0.42
C ALA A 26 -26.90 -10.01 -1.41
N THR A 27 -26.48 -8.81 -1.79
CA THR A 27 -27.19 -7.99 -2.80
C THR A 27 -27.19 -8.67 -4.17
N LEU A 28 -26.06 -9.24 -4.60
CA LEU A 28 -25.95 -9.98 -5.86
C LEU A 28 -26.82 -11.25 -5.86
N THR A 29 -26.84 -11.97 -4.75
CA THR A 29 -27.69 -13.16 -4.56
C THR A 29 -29.15 -12.76 -4.63
N LEU A 30 -29.56 -11.71 -3.91
CA LEU A 30 -30.92 -11.19 -3.93
C LEU A 30 -31.37 -10.79 -5.34
N LEU A 31 -30.54 -10.05 -6.09
CA LEU A 31 -30.86 -9.68 -7.47
C LEU A 31 -31.01 -10.91 -8.38
N THR A 32 -30.18 -11.93 -8.18
CA THR A 32 -30.27 -13.19 -8.93
C THR A 32 -31.58 -13.90 -8.66
N GLU A 33 -31.95 -14.07 -7.38
CA GLU A 33 -33.22 -14.70 -6.98
C GLU A 33 -34.44 -13.91 -7.45
N LEU A 34 -34.38 -12.57 -7.42
CA LEU A 34 -35.45 -11.70 -7.93
C LEU A 34 -35.67 -11.92 -9.43
N VAL A 35 -34.61 -12.03 -10.23
CA VAL A 35 -34.72 -12.34 -11.67
C VAL A 35 -35.29 -13.74 -11.89
N MET A 36 -34.81 -14.74 -11.13
CA MET A 36 -35.25 -16.13 -11.25
C MET A 36 -36.71 -16.34 -10.83
N SER A 37 -37.23 -15.51 -9.91
CA SER A 37 -38.61 -15.56 -9.45
C SER A 37 -39.66 -15.25 -10.53
N GLY A 38 -39.27 -14.62 -11.65
CA GLY A 38 -40.18 -14.28 -12.75
C GLY A 38 -41.29 -13.28 -12.40
N MET A 39 -41.14 -12.52 -11.32
CA MET A 39 -42.13 -11.53 -10.89
C MET A 39 -42.31 -10.41 -11.93
N LYS A 40 -43.56 -10.00 -12.17
CA LYS A 40 -43.89 -8.88 -13.09
C LYS A 40 -43.24 -7.58 -12.60
N GLY A 41 -42.50 -6.91 -13.48
CA GLY A 41 -41.76 -5.67 -13.18
C GLY A 41 -40.39 -5.88 -12.51
N MET A 42 -39.94 -7.13 -12.39
CA MET A 42 -38.62 -7.51 -11.87
C MET A 42 -37.90 -8.46 -12.84
N ALA A 43 -38.29 -8.43 -14.11
CA ALA A 43 -37.56 -9.16 -15.13
C ALA A 43 -36.15 -8.59 -15.27
N PHE A 44 -35.24 -9.39 -15.83
CA PHE A 44 -33.85 -8.96 -16.08
C PHE A 44 -33.77 -7.59 -16.75
N LYS A 45 -34.59 -7.35 -17.77
CA LYS A 45 -34.62 -6.08 -18.52
C LYS A 45 -35.03 -4.89 -17.65
N ASP A 46 -35.99 -5.08 -16.74
CA ASP A 46 -36.50 -4.02 -15.88
C ASP A 46 -35.45 -3.62 -14.84
N LEU A 47 -34.86 -4.62 -14.16
CA LEU A 47 -33.80 -4.39 -13.17
C LEU A 47 -32.53 -3.83 -13.80
N PHE A 48 -32.15 -4.32 -14.98
CA PHE A 48 -31.04 -3.79 -15.74
C PHE A 48 -31.25 -2.31 -16.09
N GLN A 49 -32.44 -1.93 -16.58
CA GLN A 49 -32.73 -0.54 -16.89
C GLN A 49 -32.70 0.35 -15.63
N MET A 50 -33.17 -0.14 -14.48
CA MET A 50 -33.09 0.59 -13.20
C MET A 50 -31.67 0.82 -12.71
N LEU A 51 -30.79 -0.16 -12.93
CA LEU A 51 -29.37 -0.07 -12.61
C LEU A 51 -28.70 0.97 -13.51
N VAL A 52 -28.95 0.90 -14.81
CA VAL A 52 -28.17 1.59 -15.86
C VAL A 52 -28.63 3.02 -16.11
N SER A 53 -29.93 3.30 -15.91
CA SER A 53 -30.54 4.61 -16.16
C SER A 53 -29.76 5.80 -15.55
N PRO A 54 -29.33 5.77 -14.27
CA PRO A 54 -28.54 6.85 -13.66
C PRO A 54 -27.22 7.15 -14.38
N ILE A 55 -26.57 6.12 -14.94
CA ILE A 55 -25.29 6.25 -15.64
C ILE A 55 -25.49 6.92 -17.00
N TYR A 56 -26.57 6.57 -17.71
CA TYR A 56 -26.87 7.10 -19.03
C TYR A 56 -27.57 8.48 -18.96
N SER A 57 -28.29 8.79 -17.87
CA SER A 57 -28.95 10.10 -17.67
C SER A 57 -27.98 11.23 -17.32
N SER A 58 -26.82 10.92 -16.75
CA SER A 58 -25.78 11.93 -16.42
C SER A 58 -25.19 12.61 -17.67
N SER A 59 -25.40 12.02 -18.87
CA SER A 59 -24.96 12.58 -20.16
C SER A 59 -25.76 13.79 -20.64
N HIS A 60 -26.96 14.02 -20.09
CA HIS A 60 -27.92 15.01 -20.61
C HIS A 60 -28.49 15.87 -19.49
N GLY A 61 -27.67 16.78 -18.96
CA GLY A 61 -28.11 18.02 -18.30
C GLY A 61 -28.82 17.89 -16.93
N ASN A 62 -28.26 18.60 -15.95
CA ASN A 62 -28.96 19.16 -14.78
C ASN A 62 -29.34 18.27 -13.59
N THR A 63 -28.48 17.34 -13.16
CA THR A 63 -28.35 16.99 -11.72
C THR A 63 -27.05 16.23 -11.46
N GLN A 64 -26.14 16.81 -10.68
CA GLN A 64 -24.94 16.12 -10.19
C GLN A 64 -25.32 15.02 -9.20
N THR A 65 -25.57 13.81 -9.71
CA THR A 65 -25.44 12.59 -8.89
C THR A 65 -24.11 11.96 -9.27
N ILE A 66 -23.10 12.20 -8.44
CA ILE A 66 -21.77 11.58 -8.57
C ILE A 66 -21.96 10.09 -8.26
N ILE A 67 -22.02 9.26 -9.30
CA ILE A 67 -22.09 7.81 -9.16
C ILE A 67 -20.68 7.30 -8.87
N HIS A 68 -20.50 6.62 -7.74
CA HIS A 68 -19.20 6.16 -7.28
C HIS A 68 -18.61 5.07 -8.20
N LYS A 69 -17.28 5.00 -8.29
CA LYS A 69 -16.50 4.05 -9.13
C LYS A 69 -16.96 2.59 -9.02
N GLN A 70 -17.44 2.18 -7.84
CA GLN A 70 -17.96 0.83 -7.58
C GLN A 70 -19.31 0.55 -8.25
N ALA A 71 -20.17 1.55 -8.45
CA ALA A 71 -21.45 1.35 -9.12
C ALA A 71 -21.27 1.07 -10.62
N PHE A 72 -20.19 1.58 -11.23
CA PHE A 72 -19.85 1.24 -12.61
C PHE A 72 -19.48 -0.24 -12.79
N HIS A 73 -18.82 -0.87 -11.80
CA HIS A 73 -18.59 -2.33 -11.81
C HIS A 73 -19.89 -3.13 -11.76
N SER A 74 -20.86 -2.68 -10.97
CA SER A 74 -22.11 -3.40 -10.72
C SER A 74 -23.04 -3.46 -11.93
N ILE A 75 -22.98 -2.46 -12.81
CA ILE A 75 -24.08 -2.19 -13.73
C ILE A 75 -23.80 -2.77 -15.16
N ALA A 76 -22.55 -2.99 -15.61
CA ALA A 76 -22.13 -2.97 -17.03
C ALA A 76 -22.30 -4.23 -17.84
N LYS A 77 -23.34 -4.97 -17.51
CA LYS A 77 -23.62 -6.25 -18.12
C LYS A 77 -24.10 -6.18 -19.58
N TYR A 78 -24.18 -5.03 -20.27
CA TYR A 78 -24.76 -5.02 -21.63
C TYR A 78 -24.25 -3.88 -22.54
N SER A 79 -23.51 -4.33 -23.57
CA SER A 79 -23.29 -3.84 -24.94
C SER A 79 -23.04 -2.36 -25.30
N GLU A 80 -22.23 -2.24 -26.35
CA GLU A 80 -21.56 -1.09 -26.95
C GLU A 80 -22.44 -0.01 -27.61
N CYS A 81 -21.98 1.24 -27.52
CA CYS A 81 -21.98 2.20 -28.64
C CYS A 81 -21.10 3.43 -28.31
N LYS A 82 -20.96 4.39 -29.22
CA LYS A 82 -20.21 5.64 -29.02
C LYS A 82 -20.86 6.49 -27.91
N VAL A 83 -20.34 6.38 -26.69
CA VAL A 83 -20.90 7.07 -25.53
C VAL A 83 -19.80 7.80 -24.74
N SER A 84 -20.25 8.74 -23.90
CA SER A 84 -19.45 9.47 -22.92
C SER A 84 -18.53 8.55 -22.09
N ASP A 85 -17.43 9.11 -21.60
CA ASP A 85 -16.41 8.36 -20.84
C ASP A 85 -16.98 7.53 -19.66
N PRO A 86 -17.99 8.00 -18.89
CA PRO A 86 -18.62 7.20 -17.84
C PRO A 86 -19.26 5.90 -18.36
N VAL A 87 -19.90 5.93 -19.53
CA VAL A 87 -20.54 4.74 -20.12
C VAL A 87 -19.51 3.81 -20.74
N ARG A 88 -18.37 4.32 -21.20
CA ARG A 88 -17.26 3.47 -21.66
C ARG A 88 -16.56 2.78 -20.49
N LEU A 89 -16.24 3.52 -19.43
CA LEU A 89 -15.67 3.00 -18.19
C LEU A 89 -16.55 1.87 -17.65
N PHE A 90 -17.83 2.20 -17.49
CA PHE A 90 -18.88 1.27 -17.18
C PHE A 90 -18.78 -0.02 -18.01
N SER A 91 -19.03 0.08 -19.32
CA SER A 91 -19.12 -1.07 -20.24
C SER A 91 -17.93 -2.01 -20.14
N LEU A 92 -16.71 -1.46 -20.00
CA LEU A 92 -15.49 -2.26 -19.83
C LEU A 92 -15.53 -3.08 -18.54
N LEU A 93 -15.92 -2.48 -17.41
CA LEU A 93 -15.86 -3.14 -16.11
C LEU A 93 -16.74 -4.38 -16.04
N SER A 94 -17.97 -4.33 -16.55
CA SER A 94 -18.81 -5.54 -16.51
C SER A 94 -18.87 -6.35 -17.78
N LEU A 95 -18.25 -5.90 -18.87
CA LEU A 95 -17.69 -6.85 -19.84
C LEU A 95 -16.64 -7.75 -19.16
N GLY A 96 -15.79 -7.19 -18.30
CA GLY A 96 -14.87 -7.95 -17.46
C GLY A 96 -15.59 -8.95 -16.55
N GLU A 97 -16.53 -8.48 -15.74
CA GLU A 97 -17.29 -9.38 -14.83
C GLU A 97 -18.11 -10.45 -15.57
N ILE A 98 -18.68 -10.14 -16.74
CA ILE A 98 -19.31 -11.16 -17.59
C ILE A 98 -18.28 -12.14 -18.11
N GLY A 99 -17.20 -11.64 -18.71
CA GLY A 99 -16.20 -12.45 -19.39
C GLY A 99 -15.45 -13.38 -18.45
N ARG A 100 -15.44 -13.09 -17.14
CA ARG A 100 -14.95 -14.02 -16.11
C ARG A 100 -15.79 -15.29 -16.01
N HIS A 101 -17.11 -15.17 -16.14
CA HIS A 101 -18.06 -16.27 -15.88
C HIS A 101 -18.62 -16.90 -17.15
N ILE A 102 -18.58 -16.18 -18.26
CA ILE A 102 -19.16 -16.58 -19.55
C ILE A 102 -18.05 -16.50 -20.59
N ASP A 103 -17.89 -17.58 -21.35
CA ASP A 103 -16.96 -17.60 -22.48
C ASP A 103 -17.45 -16.64 -23.59
N LEU A 104 -16.65 -15.61 -23.86
CA LEU A 104 -16.92 -14.60 -24.89
C LEU A 104 -16.15 -14.88 -26.20
N SER A 105 -15.58 -16.09 -26.36
CA SER A 105 -14.82 -16.51 -27.54
C SER A 105 -15.59 -16.40 -28.86
N SER A 106 -16.92 -16.37 -28.82
CA SER A 106 -17.79 -16.13 -29.98
C SER A 106 -17.58 -14.74 -30.61
N HIS A 107 -17.06 -13.77 -29.86
CA HIS A 107 -16.82 -12.40 -30.30
C HIS A 107 -15.33 -12.17 -30.62
N GLN A 108 -14.92 -12.51 -31.85
CA GLN A 108 -13.50 -12.52 -32.26
C GLN A 108 -12.80 -11.15 -32.14
N ASP A 109 -13.52 -10.05 -32.37
CA ASP A 109 -12.95 -8.69 -32.33
C ASP A 109 -12.89 -8.07 -30.92
N LEU A 110 -13.44 -8.75 -29.91
CA LEU A 110 -13.61 -8.19 -28.57
C LEU A 110 -12.28 -7.81 -27.92
N ALA A 111 -11.29 -8.70 -27.99
CA ALA A 111 -9.98 -8.45 -27.39
C ALA A 111 -9.27 -7.26 -28.06
N VAL A 112 -9.39 -7.14 -29.39
CA VAL A 112 -8.82 -6.01 -30.15
C VAL A 112 -9.52 -4.71 -29.80
N ALA A 113 -10.86 -4.71 -29.66
CA ALA A 113 -11.63 -3.55 -29.25
C ALA A 113 -11.22 -3.04 -27.85
N ILE A 114 -11.00 -3.95 -26.90
CA ILE A 114 -10.51 -3.60 -25.56
C ILE A 114 -9.09 -3.05 -25.62
N LEU A 115 -8.20 -3.66 -26.41
CA LEU A 115 -6.83 -3.15 -26.60
C LEU A 115 -6.79 -1.74 -27.17
N ASN A 116 -7.73 -1.38 -28.05
CA ASN A 116 -7.82 -0.02 -28.58
C ASN A 116 -8.13 1.00 -27.46
N CYS A 117 -8.83 0.59 -26.41
CA CYS A 117 -9.12 1.45 -25.25
C CYS A 117 -7.87 1.78 -24.41
N PHE A 118 -6.75 1.04 -24.56
CA PHE A 118 -5.50 1.36 -23.88
C PHE A 118 -4.88 2.69 -24.37
N SER A 119 -5.30 3.14 -25.55
CA SER A 119 -4.85 4.41 -26.16
C SER A 119 -5.75 5.59 -25.79
N SER A 120 -6.72 5.39 -24.88
CA SER A 120 -7.61 6.45 -24.37
C SER A 120 -6.81 7.56 -23.66
N PRO A 121 -7.25 8.84 -23.70
CA PRO A 121 -6.65 9.88 -22.87
C PRO A 121 -7.00 9.74 -21.38
N SER A 122 -8.04 9.00 -21.03
CA SER A 122 -8.48 8.78 -19.64
C SER A 122 -7.79 7.56 -19.03
N GLU A 123 -7.05 7.76 -17.94
CA GLU A 123 -6.42 6.69 -17.15
C GLU A 123 -7.45 5.71 -16.56
N GLU A 124 -8.65 6.18 -16.23
CA GLU A 124 -9.73 5.33 -15.72
C GLU A 124 -10.18 4.30 -16.77
N ILE A 125 -10.33 4.74 -18.02
CA ILE A 125 -10.69 3.87 -19.14
C ILE A 125 -9.56 2.88 -19.41
N LYS A 126 -8.29 3.31 -19.37
CA LYS A 126 -7.13 2.40 -19.54
C LYS A 126 -7.11 1.31 -18.47
N SER A 127 -7.29 1.69 -17.21
CA SER A 127 -7.34 0.76 -16.07
C SER A 127 -8.52 -0.21 -16.19
N ALA A 128 -9.70 0.27 -16.59
CA ALA A 128 -10.88 -0.56 -16.79
C ALA A 128 -10.72 -1.52 -17.97
N ALA A 129 -10.08 -1.09 -19.06
CA ALA A 129 -9.77 -1.95 -20.19
C ALA A 129 -8.78 -3.07 -19.81
N SER A 130 -7.74 -2.73 -19.03
CA SER A 130 -6.81 -3.73 -18.47
C SER A 130 -7.53 -4.73 -17.58
N PHE A 131 -8.40 -4.25 -16.70
CA PHE A 131 -9.21 -5.11 -15.84
C PHE A 131 -10.11 -6.04 -16.66
N ALA A 132 -10.82 -5.48 -17.65
CA ALA A 132 -11.73 -6.22 -18.52
C ALA A 132 -10.99 -7.33 -19.27
N LEU A 133 -9.87 -7.01 -19.92
CA LEU A 133 -9.07 -7.97 -20.67
C LEU A 133 -8.59 -9.12 -19.77
N GLY A 134 -8.12 -8.80 -18.56
CA GLY A 134 -7.67 -9.80 -17.60
C GLY A 134 -8.79 -10.71 -17.11
N LYS A 135 -9.96 -10.16 -16.77
CA LYS A 135 -11.13 -10.95 -16.35
C LYS A 135 -11.70 -11.83 -17.47
N ILE A 136 -11.77 -11.31 -18.70
CA ILE A 136 -12.19 -12.10 -19.87
C ILE A 136 -11.20 -13.23 -20.13
N ALA A 137 -9.90 -12.96 -19.98
CA ALA A 137 -8.88 -13.98 -20.12
C ALA A 137 -9.01 -15.09 -19.07
N ALA A 138 -9.39 -14.75 -17.84
CA ALA A 138 -9.68 -15.73 -16.79
C ALA A 138 -10.86 -16.67 -17.15
N GLY A 139 -11.91 -16.16 -17.82
CA GLY A 139 -13.05 -17.00 -18.22
C GLY A 139 -12.75 -17.99 -19.36
N ASN A 140 -11.73 -17.74 -20.18
CA ASN A 140 -11.23 -18.70 -21.17
C ASN A 140 -9.71 -18.58 -21.36
N LEU A 141 -8.98 -19.23 -20.44
CA LEU A 141 -7.51 -19.22 -20.42
C LEU A 141 -6.90 -19.75 -21.72
N ASN A 142 -7.49 -20.79 -22.32
CA ASN A 142 -6.91 -21.44 -23.51
C ASN A 142 -6.81 -20.50 -24.72
N LEU A 143 -7.79 -19.61 -24.89
CA LEU A 143 -7.82 -18.67 -26.01
C LEU A 143 -7.08 -17.38 -25.68
N TYR A 144 -7.43 -16.75 -24.57
CA TYR A 144 -7.05 -15.36 -24.30
C TYR A 144 -5.72 -15.21 -23.57
N LEU A 145 -5.28 -16.21 -22.80
CA LEU A 145 -3.99 -16.11 -22.11
C LEU A 145 -2.81 -16.17 -23.10
N PRO A 146 -2.73 -17.10 -24.07
CA PRO A 146 -1.69 -17.06 -25.10
C PRO A 146 -1.69 -15.75 -25.90
N PHE A 147 -2.88 -15.21 -26.21
CA PHE A 147 -3.03 -13.89 -26.84
C PHE A 147 -2.41 -12.79 -25.97
N LEU A 148 -2.75 -12.76 -24.68
CA LEU A 148 -2.23 -11.77 -23.74
C LEU A 148 -0.71 -11.84 -23.61
N LEU A 149 -0.14 -13.04 -23.47
CA LEU A 149 1.31 -13.23 -23.38
C LEU A 149 2.03 -12.76 -24.65
N LYS A 150 1.46 -13.04 -25.82
CA LYS A 150 1.98 -12.55 -27.12
C LYS A 150 1.95 -11.02 -27.21
N GLU A 151 0.85 -10.40 -26.79
CA GLU A 151 0.71 -8.94 -26.81
C GLU A 151 1.69 -8.24 -25.87
N ILE A 152 1.98 -8.82 -24.70
CA ILE A 152 2.98 -8.29 -23.76
C ILE A 152 4.37 -8.21 -24.40
N GLN A 153 4.75 -9.23 -25.18
CA GLN A 153 6.02 -9.27 -25.88
C GLN A 153 6.05 -8.36 -27.12
N ALA A 154 4.94 -8.27 -27.85
CA ALA A 154 4.86 -7.56 -29.12
C ALA A 154 4.75 -6.03 -28.95
N ASN A 155 4.15 -5.53 -27.85
CA ASN A 155 3.76 -4.14 -27.73
C ASN A 155 4.31 -3.46 -26.45
N PRO A 156 5.58 -2.99 -26.45
CA PRO A 156 6.21 -2.36 -25.29
C PRO A 156 5.42 -1.15 -24.74
N LYS A 157 4.80 -0.35 -25.62
CA LYS A 157 4.00 0.83 -25.22
C LYS A 157 2.77 0.49 -24.38
N ARG A 158 2.23 -0.72 -24.51
CA ARG A 158 1.04 -1.19 -23.80
C ARG A 158 1.39 -2.18 -22.68
N GLN A 159 2.66 -2.54 -22.55
CA GLN A 159 3.16 -3.58 -21.65
C GLN A 159 2.69 -3.39 -20.22
N TYR A 160 2.78 -2.18 -19.68
CA TYR A 160 2.37 -1.90 -18.29
C TYR A 160 0.91 -2.31 -18.02
N LEU A 161 -0.03 -1.92 -18.88
CA LEU A 161 -1.45 -2.28 -18.75
C LEU A 161 -1.70 -3.77 -19.05
N LEU A 162 -0.96 -4.37 -19.97
CA LEU A 162 -1.08 -5.81 -20.26
C LEU A 162 -0.57 -6.66 -19.09
N LEU A 163 0.48 -6.23 -18.40
CA LEU A 163 0.96 -6.87 -17.18
C LEU A 163 -0.06 -6.77 -16.04
N HIS A 164 -0.79 -5.65 -15.91
CA HIS A 164 -1.93 -5.55 -14.99
C HIS A 164 -3.09 -6.47 -15.39
N SER A 165 -3.31 -6.67 -16.69
CA SER A 165 -4.30 -7.64 -17.18
C SER A 165 -3.90 -9.08 -16.81
N LEU A 166 -2.62 -9.42 -16.96
CA LEU A 166 -2.07 -10.71 -16.57
C LEU A 166 -2.13 -10.94 -15.06
N LYS A 167 -1.86 -9.89 -14.28
CA LYS A 167 -2.03 -9.89 -12.83
C LYS A 167 -3.46 -10.24 -12.42
N GLU A 168 -4.44 -9.70 -13.13
CA GLU A 168 -5.86 -9.99 -12.88
C GLU A 168 -6.19 -11.46 -13.18
N VAL A 169 -5.66 -12.03 -14.27
CA VAL A 169 -5.77 -13.47 -14.56
C VAL A 169 -5.24 -14.30 -13.39
N ILE A 170 -3.99 -14.06 -12.98
CA ILE A 170 -3.37 -14.80 -11.87
C ILE A 170 -4.19 -14.65 -10.59
N SER A 171 -4.66 -13.45 -10.29
CA SER A 171 -5.45 -13.16 -9.08
C SER A 171 -6.81 -13.86 -9.09
N CYS A 172 -7.46 -14.00 -10.25
CA CYS A 172 -8.73 -14.72 -10.38
C CYS A 172 -8.57 -16.21 -10.17
N GLU A 173 -7.55 -16.80 -10.80
CA GLU A 173 -7.36 -18.25 -10.81
C GLU A 173 -6.74 -18.78 -9.51
N ALA A 174 -5.81 -18.02 -8.90
CA ALA A 174 -5.14 -18.42 -7.66
C ALA A 174 -6.07 -18.54 -6.44
N GLY A 175 -7.28 -17.97 -6.50
CA GLY A 175 -8.24 -17.97 -5.38
C GLY A 175 -9.10 -19.23 -5.27
N SER A 176 -9.04 -20.16 -6.22
CA SER A 176 -9.86 -21.38 -6.22
C SER A 176 -9.06 -22.61 -6.65
N SER A 177 -9.38 -23.78 -6.10
CA SER A 177 -8.71 -25.04 -6.48
C SER A 177 -8.88 -25.36 -7.97
N THR A 178 -10.06 -25.11 -8.53
CA THR A 178 -10.35 -25.28 -9.96
C THR A 178 -9.53 -24.34 -10.83
N GLY A 179 -9.37 -23.08 -10.41
CA GLY A 179 -8.58 -22.10 -11.15
C GLY A 179 -7.09 -22.38 -11.09
N VAL A 180 -6.58 -22.83 -9.94
CA VAL A 180 -5.20 -23.31 -9.79
C VAL A 180 -4.87 -24.43 -10.78
N GLU A 181 -5.76 -25.43 -10.90
CA GLU A 181 -5.58 -26.51 -11.88
C GLU A 181 -5.65 -26.00 -13.33
N ALA A 182 -6.55 -25.06 -13.62
CA ALA A 182 -6.68 -24.46 -14.95
C ALA A 182 -5.46 -23.61 -15.34
N LEU A 183 -4.82 -22.94 -14.37
CA LEU A 183 -3.63 -22.12 -14.58
C LEU A 183 -2.34 -22.95 -14.72
N ARG A 184 -2.31 -24.15 -14.13
CA ARG A 184 -1.14 -25.04 -14.04
C ARG A 184 -0.38 -25.25 -15.36
N PRO A 185 -1.03 -25.47 -16.52
CA PRO A 185 -0.35 -25.64 -17.80
C PRO A 185 0.41 -24.39 -18.27
N PHE A 186 -0.03 -23.21 -17.85
CA PHE A 186 0.49 -21.92 -18.32
C PHE A 186 1.56 -21.34 -17.40
N ILE A 187 1.74 -21.87 -16.18
CA ILE A 187 2.71 -21.36 -15.18
C ILE A 187 4.10 -21.17 -15.80
N GLY A 188 4.60 -22.16 -16.55
CA GLY A 188 5.94 -22.07 -17.16
C GLY A 188 6.07 -20.91 -18.16
N SER A 189 5.06 -20.69 -19.00
CA SER A 189 5.05 -19.58 -19.97
C SER A 189 4.91 -18.22 -19.29
N ILE A 190 4.03 -18.11 -18.29
CA ILE A 190 3.85 -16.87 -17.51
C ILE A 190 5.15 -16.55 -16.77
N TRP A 191 5.73 -17.53 -16.09
CA TRP A 191 6.97 -17.37 -15.33
C TRP A 191 8.11 -16.87 -16.21
N THR A 192 8.31 -17.50 -17.37
CA THR A 192 9.35 -17.10 -18.34
C THR A 192 9.15 -15.67 -18.83
N LEU A 193 7.90 -15.30 -19.15
CA LEU A 193 7.56 -13.93 -19.56
C LEU A 193 7.86 -12.92 -18.45
N LEU A 194 7.43 -13.19 -17.22
CA LEU A 194 7.66 -12.30 -16.08
C LEU A 194 9.15 -12.09 -15.82
N PHE A 195 9.96 -13.16 -15.88
CA PHE A 195 11.41 -13.03 -15.75
C PHE A 195 12.07 -12.27 -16.90
N SER A 196 11.52 -12.33 -18.12
CA SER A 196 12.01 -11.48 -19.23
C SER A 196 11.79 -9.98 -18.99
N HIS A 197 10.93 -9.61 -18.04
CA HIS A 197 10.62 -8.22 -17.67
C HIS A 197 11.01 -7.85 -16.23
N CYS A 198 11.67 -8.75 -15.49
CA CYS A 198 12.06 -8.49 -14.09
C CYS A 198 13.19 -7.47 -13.94
N GLU A 199 13.87 -7.15 -15.05
CA GLU A 199 14.96 -6.16 -15.14
C GLU A 199 14.56 -4.87 -15.87
N SER A 200 13.25 -4.60 -16.00
CA SER A 200 12.78 -3.37 -16.63
C SER A 200 13.32 -2.13 -15.94
N THR A 201 13.71 -1.12 -16.72
CA THR A 201 14.17 0.18 -16.19
C THR A 201 13.06 0.93 -15.47
N GLU A 202 11.80 0.68 -15.83
CA GLU A 202 10.64 1.27 -15.16
C GLU A 202 10.32 0.52 -13.86
N GLU A 203 10.45 1.19 -12.71
CA GLU A 203 10.11 0.63 -11.40
C GLU A 203 8.64 0.18 -11.32
N GLY A 204 7.72 0.94 -11.91
CA GLY A 204 6.30 0.58 -11.97
C GLY A 204 6.07 -0.77 -12.64
N THR A 205 6.75 -1.03 -13.75
CA THR A 205 6.67 -2.32 -14.46
C THR A 205 7.26 -3.44 -13.61
N ARG A 206 8.42 -3.23 -12.98
CA ARG A 206 9.03 -4.22 -12.06
C ARG A 206 8.12 -4.55 -10.88
N ASN A 207 7.41 -3.57 -10.34
CA ASN A 207 6.48 -3.81 -9.23
C ASN A 207 5.28 -4.68 -9.63
N VAL A 208 4.72 -4.47 -10.83
CA VAL A 208 3.64 -5.34 -11.35
C VAL A 208 4.16 -6.75 -11.61
N VAL A 209 5.37 -6.88 -12.18
CA VAL A 209 6.03 -8.18 -12.38
C VAL A 209 6.25 -8.89 -11.05
N ALA A 210 6.75 -8.18 -10.03
CA ALA A 210 6.92 -8.71 -8.69
C ALA A 210 5.60 -9.19 -8.07
N GLU A 211 4.52 -8.41 -8.19
CA GLU A 211 3.20 -8.81 -7.71
C GLU A 211 2.69 -10.08 -8.41
N CYS A 212 2.86 -10.17 -9.73
CA CYS A 212 2.53 -11.38 -10.50
C CYS A 212 3.37 -12.59 -10.05
N LEU A 213 4.69 -12.43 -9.88
CA LEU A 213 5.59 -13.50 -9.43
C LEU A 213 5.22 -13.98 -8.02
N GLY A 214 4.93 -13.06 -7.10
CA GLY A 214 4.49 -13.38 -5.74
C GLY A 214 3.19 -14.16 -5.73
N LYS A 215 2.16 -13.65 -6.42
CA LYS A 215 0.85 -14.33 -6.52
C LYS A 215 0.95 -15.69 -7.21
N LEU A 216 1.76 -15.81 -8.26
CA LEU A 216 1.98 -17.08 -8.95
C LEU A 216 2.73 -18.08 -8.05
N THR A 217 3.64 -17.61 -7.20
CA THR A 217 4.33 -18.45 -6.21
C THR A 217 3.38 -19.05 -5.19
N LEU A 218 2.26 -18.38 -4.86
CA LEU A 218 1.23 -18.95 -3.98
C LEU A 218 0.54 -20.20 -4.60
N VAL A 219 0.60 -20.36 -5.92
CA VAL A 219 -0.02 -21.49 -6.65
C VAL A 219 0.81 -22.76 -6.57
N ASP A 220 2.13 -22.66 -6.70
CA ASP A 220 3.08 -23.79 -6.61
C ASP A 220 4.35 -23.37 -5.85
N PRO A 221 4.27 -23.20 -4.52
CA PRO A 221 5.36 -22.64 -3.72
C PRO A 221 6.58 -23.56 -3.67
N LEU A 222 6.40 -24.88 -3.69
CA LEU A 222 7.50 -25.85 -3.65
C LEU A 222 8.43 -25.72 -4.87
N ARG A 223 7.86 -25.42 -6.04
CA ARG A 223 8.62 -25.28 -7.28
C ARG A 223 9.12 -23.86 -7.51
N LEU A 224 8.32 -22.85 -7.19
CA LEU A 224 8.56 -21.46 -7.61
C LEU A 224 9.38 -20.66 -6.59
N LEU A 225 9.21 -20.90 -5.29
CA LEU A 225 9.95 -20.20 -4.25
C LEU A 225 11.47 -20.43 -4.32
N PRO A 226 11.98 -21.67 -4.57
CA PRO A 226 13.41 -21.88 -4.78
C PRO A 226 13.97 -21.15 -6.00
N GLN A 227 13.15 -20.98 -7.04
CA GLN A 227 13.56 -20.21 -8.23
C GLN A 227 13.69 -18.72 -7.91
N LEU A 228 12.76 -18.13 -7.17
CA LEU A 228 12.91 -16.75 -6.68
C LEU A 228 14.20 -16.59 -5.86
N LYS A 229 14.47 -17.54 -4.96
CA LYS A 229 15.67 -17.54 -4.12
C LYS A 229 16.96 -17.59 -4.96
N ALA A 230 16.99 -18.33 -6.06
CA ALA A 230 18.17 -18.41 -6.93
C ALA A 230 18.57 -17.04 -7.52
N TYR A 231 17.58 -16.19 -7.82
CA TYR A 231 17.80 -14.85 -8.38
C TYR A 231 18.31 -13.81 -7.37
N LEU A 232 18.37 -14.14 -6.06
CA LEU A 232 19.01 -13.28 -5.06
C LEU A 232 20.51 -13.06 -5.35
N ASN A 233 21.14 -13.97 -6.10
CA ASN A 233 22.54 -13.86 -6.49
C ASN A 233 22.71 -13.38 -7.95
N SER A 234 21.66 -12.85 -8.58
CA SER A 234 21.77 -12.28 -9.94
C SER A 234 22.70 -11.06 -9.93
N ASP A 235 23.48 -10.87 -10.99
CA ASP A 235 24.31 -9.67 -11.17
C ASP A 235 23.44 -8.40 -11.27
N SER A 236 22.22 -8.53 -11.79
CA SER A 236 21.28 -7.43 -11.98
C SER A 236 20.60 -7.01 -10.67
N ALA A 237 20.88 -5.80 -10.21
CA ALA A 237 20.22 -5.20 -9.05
C ALA A 237 18.70 -5.10 -9.23
N PHE A 238 18.24 -4.94 -10.48
CA PHE A 238 16.82 -4.92 -10.80
C PHE A 238 16.17 -6.29 -10.59
N ALA A 239 16.81 -7.37 -11.04
CA ALA A 239 16.32 -8.73 -10.80
C ALA A 239 16.25 -9.03 -9.29
N ARG A 240 17.32 -8.72 -8.53
CA ARG A 240 17.35 -8.89 -7.07
C ARG A 240 16.22 -8.12 -6.39
N SER A 241 16.04 -6.84 -6.74
CA SER A 241 14.94 -6.01 -6.23
C SER A 241 13.56 -6.62 -6.53
N THR A 242 13.35 -7.10 -7.75
CA THR A 242 12.07 -7.67 -8.19
C THR A 242 11.73 -8.94 -7.43
N VAL A 243 12.69 -9.84 -7.19
CA VAL A 243 12.41 -11.09 -6.46
C VAL A 243 12.20 -10.89 -4.96
N VAL A 244 12.90 -9.93 -4.33
CA VAL A 244 12.63 -9.55 -2.94
C VAL A 244 11.23 -8.93 -2.82
N THR A 245 10.86 -8.06 -3.76
CA THR A 245 9.49 -7.52 -3.84
C THR A 245 8.46 -8.61 -4.10
N ALA A 246 8.77 -9.62 -4.90
CA ALA A 246 7.83 -10.72 -5.17
C ALA A 246 7.51 -11.50 -3.91
N VAL A 247 8.51 -11.76 -3.05
CA VAL A 247 8.30 -12.42 -1.76
C VAL A 247 7.41 -11.60 -0.83
N LYS A 248 7.51 -10.26 -0.84
CA LYS A 248 6.57 -9.39 -0.10
C LYS A 248 5.10 -9.73 -0.44
N PHE A 249 4.80 -9.95 -1.72
CA PHE A 249 3.44 -10.27 -2.18
C PHE A 249 2.99 -11.70 -1.87
N THR A 250 3.84 -12.53 -1.27
CA THR A 250 3.46 -13.83 -0.70
C THR A 250 3.02 -13.74 0.76
N ILE A 251 3.28 -12.61 1.43
CA ILE A 251 2.99 -12.41 2.85
C ILE A 251 1.55 -11.90 3.00
N SER A 252 0.69 -12.72 3.61
CA SER A 252 -0.69 -12.36 3.96
C SER A 252 -0.87 -12.38 5.47
N ASP A 253 -1.83 -11.65 6.00
CA ASP A 253 -2.19 -11.69 7.43
C ASP A 253 -2.70 -13.08 7.83
N HIS A 254 -3.58 -13.66 7.01
CA HIS A 254 -4.15 -14.97 7.24
C HIS A 254 -3.09 -16.09 7.11
N PRO A 255 -3.16 -17.17 7.91
CA PRO A 255 -2.31 -18.35 7.73
C PRO A 255 -2.45 -18.92 6.32
N GLN A 256 -1.32 -19.15 5.65
CA GLN A 256 -1.27 -19.69 4.30
C GLN A 256 -0.38 -20.95 4.27
N PRO A 257 -0.63 -21.93 3.37
CA PRO A 257 0.21 -23.11 3.23
C PRO A 257 1.70 -22.79 2.99
N ILE A 258 1.98 -21.67 2.32
CA ILE A 258 3.33 -21.20 2.01
C ILE A 258 4.15 -20.82 3.25
N ASP A 259 3.50 -20.50 4.38
CA ASP A 259 4.15 -19.93 5.58
C ASP A 259 5.27 -20.84 6.11
N SER A 260 5.09 -22.16 6.04
CA SER A 260 6.06 -23.15 6.48
C SER A 260 7.35 -23.13 5.64
N GLN A 261 7.21 -23.03 4.32
CA GLN A 261 8.31 -22.96 3.37
C GLN A 261 8.99 -21.59 3.45
N LEU A 262 8.18 -20.53 3.55
CA LEU A 262 8.66 -19.16 3.65
C LEU A 262 9.50 -18.96 4.90
N ARG A 263 9.10 -19.50 6.05
CA ARG A 263 9.92 -19.46 7.28
C ARG A 263 11.33 -20.04 7.07
N GLY A 264 11.46 -21.09 6.24
CA GLY A 264 12.74 -21.72 5.94
C GLY A 264 13.69 -20.90 5.07
N CYS A 265 13.19 -19.92 4.30
CA CYS A 265 14.01 -19.15 3.36
C CYS A 265 13.88 -17.63 3.46
N ILE A 266 12.94 -17.09 4.24
CA ILE A 266 12.71 -15.63 4.35
C ILE A 266 13.97 -14.89 4.81
N GLY A 267 14.78 -15.51 5.67
CA GLY A 267 16.07 -14.97 6.09
C GLY A 267 17.06 -14.75 4.94
N ASP A 268 17.01 -15.57 3.88
CA ASP A 268 17.84 -15.36 2.69
C ASP A 268 17.46 -14.09 1.93
N PHE A 269 16.15 -13.83 1.81
CA PHE A 269 15.63 -12.61 1.19
C PHE A 269 15.97 -11.38 2.05
N LEU A 270 15.80 -11.47 3.36
CA LEU A 270 16.05 -10.35 4.28
C LEU A 270 17.54 -10.00 4.43
N ARG A 271 18.46 -10.93 4.16
CA ARG A 271 19.91 -10.64 4.10
C ARG A 271 20.27 -9.61 3.01
N THR A 272 19.40 -9.37 2.04
CA THR A 272 19.60 -8.33 1.01
C THR A 272 19.52 -6.89 1.55
N VAL A 273 19.20 -6.70 2.83
CA VAL A 273 19.46 -5.41 3.53
C VAL A 273 20.94 -5.00 3.42
N GLN A 274 21.86 -5.95 3.22
CA GLN A 274 23.30 -5.69 3.02
C GLN A 274 23.73 -5.56 1.55
N ASP A 275 22.79 -5.59 0.59
CA ASP A 275 23.11 -5.60 -0.85
C ASP A 275 23.96 -4.37 -1.26
N PRO A 276 24.91 -4.47 -2.20
CA PRO A 276 25.64 -3.29 -2.66
C PRO A 276 24.74 -2.19 -3.25
N ASP A 277 23.60 -2.55 -3.83
CA ASP A 277 22.66 -1.60 -4.42
C ASP A 277 21.67 -1.03 -3.39
N LEU A 278 21.58 0.30 -3.34
CA LEU A 278 20.73 1.05 -2.41
C LEU A 278 19.24 0.69 -2.54
N ASN A 279 18.76 0.49 -3.77
CA ASN A 279 17.35 0.18 -3.99
C ASN A 279 17.01 -1.25 -3.53
N VAL A 280 17.92 -2.21 -3.69
CA VAL A 280 17.73 -3.56 -3.16
C VAL A 280 17.62 -3.53 -1.63
N ARG A 281 18.49 -2.77 -0.93
CA ARG A 281 18.39 -2.60 0.53
C ARG A 281 17.05 -2.02 0.95
N ARG A 282 16.60 -0.96 0.28
CA ARG A 282 15.30 -0.32 0.53
C ARG A 282 14.15 -1.32 0.40
N VAL A 283 14.13 -2.09 -0.68
CA VAL A 283 13.09 -3.10 -0.92
C VAL A 283 13.13 -4.22 0.14
N ALA A 284 14.32 -4.61 0.60
CA ALA A 284 14.48 -5.58 1.68
C ALA A 284 13.88 -5.07 2.99
N LEU A 285 14.10 -3.80 3.34
CA LEU A 285 13.47 -3.16 4.51
C LEU A 285 11.96 -3.06 4.36
N VAL A 286 11.43 -2.68 3.20
CA VAL A 286 9.97 -2.65 2.95
C VAL A 286 9.36 -4.05 3.05
N THR A 287 10.09 -5.08 2.62
CA THR A 287 9.66 -6.48 2.73
C THR A 287 9.69 -6.95 4.18
N PHE A 288 10.74 -6.60 4.93
CA PHE A 288 10.83 -6.81 6.37
C PHE A 288 9.65 -6.15 7.09
N ASN A 289 9.35 -4.89 6.79
CA ASN A 289 8.27 -4.15 7.41
C ASN A 289 6.91 -4.82 7.16
N SER A 290 6.68 -5.26 5.92
CA SER A 290 5.48 -6.01 5.54
C SER A 290 5.36 -7.33 6.31
N ALA A 291 6.49 -8.03 6.54
CA ALA A 291 6.52 -9.26 7.32
C ALA A 291 6.26 -8.98 8.81
N ALA A 292 6.89 -7.94 9.36
CA ALA A 292 6.72 -7.51 10.75
C ALA A 292 5.27 -7.14 11.05
N HIS A 293 4.62 -6.39 10.15
CA HIS A 293 3.23 -5.95 10.33
C HIS A 293 2.22 -7.10 10.17
N ASN A 294 2.30 -7.83 9.05
CA ASN A 294 1.25 -8.78 8.67
C ASN A 294 1.49 -10.21 9.21
N LYS A 295 2.74 -10.62 9.41
CA LYS A 295 3.04 -11.98 9.88
C LYS A 295 4.35 -12.04 10.69
N PRO A 296 4.36 -11.46 11.91
CA PRO A 296 5.56 -11.41 12.76
C PRO A 296 6.22 -12.77 13.00
N SER A 297 5.43 -13.86 13.01
CA SER A 297 5.92 -15.24 13.19
C SER A 297 6.94 -15.71 12.14
N LEU A 298 7.06 -15.02 11.00
CA LEU A 298 8.11 -15.30 10.01
C LEU A 298 9.47 -14.70 10.38
N ILE A 299 9.48 -13.61 11.15
CA ILE A 299 10.70 -12.83 11.41
C ILE A 299 11.18 -12.88 12.86
N ARG A 300 10.32 -13.26 13.82
CA ARG A 300 10.63 -13.24 15.27
C ARG A 300 11.92 -13.97 15.61
N ASP A 301 12.17 -15.13 14.99
CA ASP A 301 13.37 -15.93 15.24
C ASP A 301 14.63 -15.42 14.50
N LEU A 302 14.46 -14.44 13.62
CA LEU A 302 15.54 -13.83 12.83
C LEU A 302 15.95 -12.44 13.34
N LEU A 303 15.20 -11.86 14.30
CA LEU A 303 15.43 -10.50 14.78
C LEU A 303 16.86 -10.30 15.30
N ASP A 304 17.40 -11.26 16.04
CA ASP A 304 18.76 -11.17 16.60
C ASP A 304 19.84 -11.01 15.49
N GLN A 305 19.57 -11.52 14.29
CA GLN A 305 20.48 -11.42 13.14
C GLN A 305 20.21 -10.17 12.29
N ILE A 306 18.95 -9.73 12.21
CA ILE A 306 18.49 -8.66 11.31
C ILE A 306 18.59 -7.28 11.98
N LEU A 307 18.30 -7.17 13.28
CA LEU A 307 18.29 -5.90 14.01
C LEU A 307 19.61 -5.11 13.86
N PRO A 308 20.81 -5.71 13.98
CA PRO A 308 22.06 -4.97 13.77
C PRO A 308 22.16 -4.38 12.35
N GLN A 309 21.62 -5.07 11.35
CA GLN A 309 21.62 -4.62 9.96
C GLN A 309 20.62 -3.50 9.76
N LEU A 310 19.41 -3.64 10.31
CA LEU A 310 18.38 -2.61 10.33
C LEU A 310 18.90 -1.31 10.96
N TYR A 311 19.52 -1.41 12.14
CA TYR A 311 20.12 -0.28 12.84
C TYR A 311 21.30 0.36 12.12
N ASN A 312 22.05 -0.40 11.30
CA ASN A 312 23.07 0.20 10.46
C ASN A 312 22.50 1.00 9.28
N GLU A 313 21.27 0.68 8.86
CA GLU A 313 20.55 1.45 7.83
C GLU A 313 19.82 2.68 8.40
N THR A 314 19.82 2.92 9.72
CA THR A 314 19.33 4.19 10.31
C THR A 314 20.39 5.29 10.34
N LYS A 315 21.66 4.95 10.09
CA LYS A 315 22.78 5.90 10.18
C LYS A 315 22.90 6.76 8.92
N VAL A 316 23.15 8.06 9.13
CA VAL A 316 23.44 9.01 8.04
C VAL A 316 24.79 8.68 7.41
N ARG A 317 24.79 8.42 6.10
CA ARG A 317 25.98 8.11 5.29
C ARG A 317 26.39 9.31 4.46
N LYS A 318 27.46 9.99 4.88
CA LYS A 318 27.91 11.25 4.26
C LYS A 318 28.30 11.07 2.80
N GLU A 319 28.76 9.87 2.42
CA GLU A 319 29.09 9.49 1.06
C GLU A 319 27.89 9.46 0.10
N LEU A 320 26.65 9.41 0.64
CA LEU A 320 25.40 9.46 -0.15
C LEU A 320 24.79 10.87 -0.19
N ILE A 321 25.45 11.86 0.42
CA ILE A 321 24.96 13.24 0.50
C ILE A 321 25.81 14.12 -0.41
N ARG A 322 25.13 14.83 -1.32
CA ARG A 322 25.76 15.78 -2.26
C ARG A 322 25.03 17.12 -2.25
N GLU A 323 25.78 18.21 -2.38
CA GLU A 323 25.19 19.54 -2.57
C GLU A 323 25.16 19.88 -4.07
N VAL A 324 23.99 20.27 -4.55
CA VAL A 324 23.79 20.79 -5.90
C VAL A 324 23.64 22.31 -5.81
N GLU A 325 24.60 23.04 -6.35
CA GLU A 325 24.56 24.50 -6.41
C GLU A 325 23.63 24.97 -7.55
N MET A 326 22.70 25.85 -7.22
CA MET A 326 21.75 26.50 -8.13
C MET A 326 21.92 28.03 -8.00
N GLY A 327 23.06 28.55 -8.46
CA GLY A 327 23.43 29.96 -8.30
C GLY A 327 23.69 30.32 -6.83
N PRO A 328 22.94 31.26 -6.21
CA PRO A 328 23.10 31.58 -4.79
C PRO A 328 22.46 30.54 -3.84
N PHE A 329 21.74 29.55 -4.39
CA PHE A 329 21.06 28.51 -3.61
C PHE A 329 21.87 27.21 -3.62
N LYS A 330 21.85 26.51 -2.49
CA LYS A 330 22.41 25.16 -2.34
C LYS A 330 21.27 24.20 -2.02
N HIS A 331 21.16 23.11 -2.77
CA HIS A 331 20.20 22.05 -2.51
C HIS A 331 20.97 20.77 -2.14
N THR A 332 20.79 20.32 -0.90
CA THR A 332 21.36 19.04 -0.44
C THR A 332 20.48 17.90 -0.94
N VAL A 333 21.08 16.96 -1.67
CA VAL A 333 20.47 15.70 -2.12
C VAL A 333 21.08 14.58 -1.30
N ASP A 334 20.23 13.85 -0.58
CA ASP A 334 20.60 12.70 0.24
C ASP A 334 20.01 11.43 -0.37
N ASP A 335 20.85 10.71 -1.13
CA ASP A 335 20.43 9.48 -1.83
C ASP A 335 20.20 8.31 -0.84
N GLY A 336 20.56 8.46 0.44
CA GLY A 336 20.32 7.48 1.51
C GLY A 336 19.05 7.73 2.33
N LEU A 337 18.36 8.85 2.13
CA LEU A 337 17.22 9.27 2.96
C LEU A 337 16.06 8.25 2.95
N ASP A 338 15.70 7.73 1.77
CA ASP A 338 14.58 6.78 1.63
C ASP A 338 14.85 5.46 2.35
N ILE A 339 16.11 5.01 2.38
CA ILE A 339 16.50 3.79 3.11
C ILE A 339 16.40 4.03 4.61
N ARG A 340 16.93 5.16 5.11
CA ARG A 340 16.81 5.51 6.54
C ARG A 340 15.36 5.62 6.96
N LYS A 341 14.51 6.25 6.14
CA LYS A 341 13.07 6.33 6.39
C LYS A 341 12.45 4.93 6.49
N ALA A 342 12.73 4.04 5.54
CA ALA A 342 12.24 2.66 5.60
C ALA A 342 12.75 1.91 6.85
N ALA A 343 13.97 2.15 7.30
CA ALA A 343 14.52 1.56 8.52
C ALA A 343 13.77 2.03 9.78
N PHE A 344 13.51 3.34 9.90
CA PHE A 344 12.72 3.87 11.01
C PHE A 344 11.26 3.41 10.97
N GLU A 345 10.66 3.24 9.79
CA GLU A 345 9.32 2.63 9.64
C GLU A 345 9.31 1.19 10.16
N CYS A 346 10.34 0.40 9.85
CA CYS A 346 10.49 -0.95 10.40
C CYS A 346 10.59 -0.92 11.94
N MET A 347 11.42 -0.01 12.49
CA MET A 347 11.53 0.14 13.94
C MET A 347 10.19 0.47 14.59
N TYR A 348 9.41 1.38 14.00
CA TYR A 348 8.09 1.75 14.50
C TYR A 348 7.15 0.54 14.52
N THR A 349 7.09 -0.26 13.45
CA THR A 349 6.25 -1.47 13.39
C THR A 349 6.69 -2.56 14.39
N LEU A 350 7.98 -2.65 14.71
CA LEU A 350 8.47 -3.61 15.71
C LEU A 350 8.00 -3.28 17.13
N LEU A 351 7.71 -2.01 17.45
CA LEU A 351 7.14 -1.62 18.75
C LEU A 351 5.78 -2.25 19.01
N ASP A 352 4.99 -2.50 17.96
CA ASP A 352 3.68 -3.13 18.06
C ASP A 352 3.74 -4.65 18.18
N THR A 353 4.66 -5.26 17.44
CA THR A 353 4.57 -6.68 17.09
C THR A 353 5.63 -7.55 17.75
N CYS A 354 6.78 -6.97 18.08
CA CYS A 354 7.97 -7.71 18.51
C CYS A 354 8.75 -7.02 19.64
N LEU A 355 8.11 -6.15 20.44
CA LEU A 355 8.75 -5.39 21.52
C LEU A 355 9.55 -6.28 22.49
N ASP A 356 9.05 -7.48 22.77
CA ASP A 356 9.67 -8.46 23.68
C ASP A 356 11.02 -9.02 23.19
N ARG A 357 11.37 -8.80 21.92
CA ARG A 357 12.61 -9.24 21.28
C ARG A 357 13.59 -8.08 21.03
N LEU A 358 13.30 -6.87 21.51
CA LEU A 358 14.13 -5.70 21.30
C LEU A 358 14.97 -5.38 22.54
N ASP A 359 16.24 -5.06 22.34
CA ASP A 359 17.01 -4.32 23.33
C ASP A 359 16.54 -2.85 23.30
N ILE A 360 15.78 -2.46 24.33
CA ILE A 360 15.19 -1.12 24.42
C ILE A 360 16.27 -0.03 24.46
N PHE A 361 17.44 -0.28 25.05
CA PHE A 361 18.49 0.73 25.16
C PHE A 361 19.25 0.93 23.84
N GLU A 362 19.49 -0.14 23.09
CA GLU A 362 20.02 -0.04 21.73
C GLU A 362 19.00 0.67 20.83
N PHE A 363 17.74 0.25 20.88
CA PHE A 363 16.64 0.88 20.14
C PHE A 363 16.54 2.39 20.41
N LEU A 364 16.59 2.80 21.69
CA LEU A 364 16.57 4.21 22.09
C LEU A 364 17.76 5.01 21.56
N SER A 365 18.93 4.38 21.41
CA SER A 365 20.11 5.05 20.83
C SER A 365 19.85 5.43 19.37
N HIS A 366 19.17 4.55 18.61
CA HIS A 366 18.79 4.86 17.23
C HIS A 366 17.62 5.85 17.13
N VAL A 367 16.68 5.81 18.09
CA VAL A 367 15.62 6.84 18.19
C VAL A 367 16.24 8.22 18.41
N GLU A 368 17.23 8.33 19.30
CA GLU A 368 17.96 9.58 19.54
C GLU A 368 18.57 10.16 18.26
N ASP A 369 19.22 9.33 17.45
CA ASP A 369 19.77 9.73 16.15
C ASP A 369 18.66 10.23 15.20
N GLY A 370 17.52 9.54 15.17
CA GLY A 370 16.38 9.92 14.35
C GLY A 370 15.75 11.27 14.73
N LEU A 371 15.79 11.66 16.02
CA LEU A 371 15.32 12.98 16.47
C LEU A 371 16.16 14.13 15.91
N LYS A 372 17.37 13.84 15.43
CA LYS A 372 18.32 14.83 14.86
C LYS A 372 18.30 14.84 13.33
N ASP A 373 17.66 13.86 12.69
CA ASP A 373 17.70 13.64 11.23
C ASP A 373 16.72 14.56 10.44
N HIS A 374 16.40 14.18 9.21
CA HIS A 374 15.49 14.85 8.30
C HIS A 374 14.07 14.97 8.86
N TYR A 375 13.33 15.95 8.36
CA TYR A 375 11.94 16.26 8.75
C TYR A 375 11.04 15.02 8.87
N ASP A 376 10.99 14.17 7.84
CA ASP A 376 10.11 12.99 7.83
C ASP A 376 10.50 11.95 8.90
N ILE A 377 11.80 11.77 9.15
CA ILE A 377 12.32 10.85 10.17
C ILE A 377 12.06 11.41 11.58
N LYS A 378 12.21 12.73 11.77
CA LYS A 378 11.84 13.41 13.01
C LYS A 378 10.37 13.21 13.37
N MET A 379 9.47 13.38 12.39
CA MET A 379 8.04 13.17 12.59
C MET A 379 7.73 11.75 13.07
N LEU A 380 8.36 10.74 12.46
CA LEU A 380 8.18 9.35 12.86
C LEU A 380 8.82 9.05 14.23
N THR A 381 9.99 9.60 14.52
CA THR A 381 10.68 9.38 15.81
C THR A 381 9.99 10.08 16.98
N PHE A 382 9.35 11.24 16.77
CA PHE A 382 8.46 11.84 17.79
C PHE A 382 7.29 10.93 18.12
N LEU A 383 6.68 10.30 17.10
CA LEU A 383 5.61 9.32 17.32
C LEU A 383 6.14 8.08 18.06
N MET A 384 7.34 7.58 17.71
CA MET A 384 7.99 6.49 18.45
C MET A 384 8.23 6.85 19.91
N LEU A 385 8.68 8.08 20.21
CA LEU A 385 8.86 8.54 21.59
C LEU A 385 7.55 8.54 22.37
N VAL A 386 6.46 9.05 21.80
CA VAL A 386 5.14 9.02 22.44
C VAL A 386 4.75 7.59 22.82
N ARG A 387 4.96 6.62 21.92
CA ARG A 387 4.65 5.21 22.19
C ARG A 387 5.59 4.58 23.20
N LEU A 388 6.88 4.90 23.14
CA LEU A 388 7.86 4.38 24.10
C LEU A 388 7.62 4.92 25.52
N SER A 389 7.10 6.14 25.66
CA SER A 389 6.68 6.67 26.96
C SER A 389 5.62 5.82 27.64
N SER A 390 4.69 5.23 26.88
CA SER A 390 3.67 4.33 27.43
C SER A 390 4.14 2.88 27.55
N LEU A 391 4.91 2.38 26.57
CA LEU A 391 5.37 0.98 26.53
C LEU A 391 6.55 0.68 27.47
N CYS A 392 7.50 1.61 27.58
CA CYS A 392 8.77 1.40 28.30
C CYS A 392 9.18 2.64 29.14
N PRO A 393 8.31 3.13 30.05
CA PRO A 393 8.53 4.39 30.77
C PRO A 393 9.85 4.46 31.53
N ASN A 394 10.24 3.37 32.21
CA ASN A 394 11.47 3.32 32.99
C ASN A 394 12.75 3.47 32.15
N ALA A 395 12.76 2.91 30.93
CA ALA A 395 13.90 3.02 30.02
C ALA A 395 14.03 4.44 29.45
N ILE A 396 12.88 5.08 29.17
CA ILE A 396 12.82 6.48 28.77
C ILE A 396 13.34 7.39 29.88
N LEU A 397 12.88 7.23 31.12
CA LEU A 397 13.36 8.05 32.25
C LEU A 397 14.87 7.98 32.43
N GLN A 398 15.47 6.80 32.27
CA GLN A 398 16.92 6.62 32.38
C GLN A 398 17.72 7.35 31.29
N ARG A 399 17.09 7.70 30.16
CA ARG A 399 17.71 8.41 29.03
C ARG A 399 17.08 9.76 28.72
N VAL A 400 16.19 10.24 29.58
CA VAL A 400 15.38 11.45 29.32
C VAL A 400 16.26 12.66 29.01
N ASP A 401 17.38 12.79 29.73
CA ASP A 401 18.33 13.89 29.59
C ASP A 401 18.90 13.99 28.17
N ILE A 402 19.12 12.85 27.51
CA ILE A 402 19.68 12.78 26.15
C ILE A 402 18.58 13.03 25.10
N LEU A 403 17.34 12.59 25.37
CA LEU A 403 16.20 12.75 24.46
C LEU A 403 15.63 14.19 24.45
N VAL A 404 15.78 14.92 25.55
CA VAL A 404 15.28 16.30 25.68
C VAL A 404 16.03 17.28 24.78
N GLU A 405 17.35 17.15 24.62
CA GLU A 405 18.14 18.12 23.84
C GLU A 405 17.75 18.20 22.35
N PRO A 406 17.56 17.08 21.61
CA PRO A 406 17.02 17.12 20.25
C PRO A 406 15.63 17.76 20.14
N LEU A 407 14.75 17.52 21.12
CA LEU A 407 13.43 18.16 21.20
C LEU A 407 13.57 19.66 21.41
N ARG A 408 14.46 20.08 22.32
CA ARG A 408 14.76 21.48 22.59
C ARG A 408 15.26 22.20 21.35
N ALA A 409 16.24 21.61 20.66
CA ALA A 409 16.79 22.15 19.41
C ALA A 409 15.70 22.31 18.33
N THR A 410 14.78 21.35 18.23
CA THR A 410 13.64 21.42 17.31
C THR A 410 12.74 22.62 17.61
N LEU A 411 12.37 22.84 18.88
CA LEU A 411 11.50 23.94 19.29
C LEU A 411 12.17 25.32 19.14
N GLN A 412 13.48 25.39 19.31
CA GLN A 412 14.26 26.63 19.21
C GLN A 412 14.64 27.01 17.77
N THR A 413 14.52 26.08 16.82
CA THR A 413 14.86 26.34 15.42
C THR A 413 13.93 27.41 14.82
N LYS A 414 14.55 28.48 14.30
CA LYS A 414 13.85 29.59 13.63
C LYS A 414 14.03 29.50 12.12
N VAL A 415 12.92 29.55 11.39
CA VAL A 415 12.92 29.64 9.93
C VAL A 415 13.39 31.04 9.51
N LYS A 416 14.20 31.12 8.44
CA LYS A 416 14.67 32.41 7.90
C LYS A 416 13.50 33.26 7.42
N ALA A 417 13.54 34.57 7.66
CA ALA A 417 12.44 35.48 7.34
C ALA A 417 12.06 35.53 5.85
N ASN A 418 12.98 35.17 4.96
CA ASN A 418 12.80 35.12 3.50
C ASN A 418 12.41 33.72 2.97
N SER A 419 12.17 32.74 3.84
CA SER A 419 11.72 31.42 3.42
C SER A 419 10.29 31.44 2.87
N VAL A 420 9.97 30.46 2.04
CA VAL A 420 8.61 30.28 1.53
C VAL A 420 7.66 29.86 2.66
N LYS A 421 6.36 30.20 2.52
CA LYS A 421 5.31 29.88 3.51
C LYS A 421 5.32 28.40 3.94
N GLN A 422 5.56 27.49 3.00
CA GLN A 422 5.61 26.06 3.25
C GLN A 422 6.68 25.66 4.28
N GLU A 423 7.82 26.35 4.34
CA GLU A 423 8.87 26.06 5.33
C GLU A 423 8.46 26.50 6.75
N PHE A 424 7.68 27.59 6.87
CA PHE A 424 7.08 27.98 8.14
C PHE A 424 6.03 26.96 8.60
N GLU A 425 5.18 26.48 7.69
CA GLU A 425 4.17 25.46 7.97
C GLU A 425 4.81 24.13 8.42
N LYS A 426 5.86 23.68 7.74
CA LYS A 426 6.64 22.50 8.17
C LYS A 426 7.22 22.67 9.57
N GLN A 427 7.85 23.81 9.86
CA GLN A 427 8.44 24.02 11.19
C GLN A 427 7.38 24.08 12.29
N ASP A 428 6.22 24.67 12.01
CA ASP A 428 5.09 24.74 12.93
C ASP A 428 4.49 23.34 13.20
N GLU A 429 4.37 22.50 12.17
CA GLU A 429 4.00 21.09 12.31
C GLU A 429 5.01 20.31 13.15
N LEU A 430 6.31 20.50 12.87
CA LEU A 430 7.40 19.86 13.61
C LEU A 430 7.39 20.24 15.09
N LYS A 431 7.18 21.53 15.40
CA LYS A 431 7.03 22.02 16.78
C LYS A 431 5.84 21.36 17.49
N ARG A 432 4.66 21.28 16.84
CA ARG A 432 3.49 20.59 17.43
C ARG A 432 3.79 19.12 17.72
N SER A 433 4.41 18.42 16.78
CA SER A 433 4.75 17.01 16.94
C SER A 433 5.76 16.79 18.07
N ALA A 434 6.81 17.62 18.14
CA ALA A 434 7.77 17.60 19.25
C ALA A 434 7.09 17.89 20.60
N LEU A 435 6.17 18.85 20.67
CA LEU A 435 5.41 19.16 21.90
C LEU A 435 4.51 17.99 22.35
N ARG A 436 3.94 17.20 21.42
CA ARG A 436 3.23 15.96 21.77
C ARG A 436 4.17 14.94 22.39
N ALA A 437 5.37 14.77 21.85
CA ALA A 437 6.39 13.90 22.46
C ALA A 437 6.76 14.40 23.87
N VAL A 438 6.95 15.71 24.05
CA VAL A 438 7.22 16.30 25.38
C VAL A 438 6.07 16.06 26.36
N ALA A 439 4.81 16.22 25.92
CA ALA A 439 3.65 15.94 26.76
C ALA A 439 3.63 14.46 27.21
N ALA A 440 3.96 13.53 26.31
CA ALA A 440 4.08 12.12 26.64
C ALA A 440 5.28 11.79 27.55
N LEU A 441 6.38 12.53 27.49
CA LEU A 441 7.48 12.38 28.44
C LEU A 441 7.09 12.85 29.85
N LEU A 442 6.30 13.93 29.93
CA LEU A 442 5.82 14.51 31.20
C LEU A 442 4.70 13.68 31.85
N SER A 443 4.00 12.84 31.08
CA SER A 443 3.00 11.92 31.65
C SER A 443 3.63 10.68 32.30
N ILE A 444 4.93 10.47 32.12
CA ILE A 444 5.64 9.35 32.77
C ILE A 444 5.74 9.63 34.28
N PRO A 445 5.38 8.67 35.16
CA PRO A 445 5.59 8.80 36.59
C PRO A 445 7.05 9.10 36.92
N ASP A 446 7.33 9.95 37.92
CA ASP A 446 8.69 10.38 38.32
C ASP A 446 9.45 11.25 37.30
N SER A 447 8.82 11.66 36.19
CA SER A 447 9.45 12.57 35.22
C SER A 447 9.74 13.97 35.79
N ASP A 448 8.97 14.39 36.80
CA ASP A 448 9.13 15.64 37.56
C ASP A 448 10.44 15.68 38.37
N LYS A 449 11.03 14.52 38.68
CA LYS A 449 12.32 14.43 39.37
C LYS A 449 13.51 14.78 38.46
N SER A 450 13.34 14.79 37.14
CA SER A 450 14.38 15.23 36.21
C SER A 450 14.49 16.76 36.23
N PRO A 451 15.64 17.33 36.65
CA PRO A 451 15.83 18.78 36.63
C PRO A 451 15.85 19.32 35.20
N LEU A 452 16.40 18.57 34.24
CA LEU A 452 16.48 18.98 32.83
C LEU A 452 15.10 19.05 32.18
N LEU A 453 14.21 18.11 32.47
CA LEU A 453 12.84 18.13 31.95
C LEU A 453 12.02 19.26 32.57
N SER A 454 12.20 19.52 33.87
CA SER A 454 11.58 20.65 34.57
C SER A 454 12.04 22.00 34.01
N GLU A 455 13.35 22.16 33.78
CA GLU A 455 13.91 23.36 33.13
C GLU A 455 13.37 23.52 31.71
N PHE A 456 13.31 22.43 30.94
CA PHE A 456 12.79 22.46 29.59
C PHE A 456 11.30 22.87 29.54
N LEU A 457 10.48 22.37 30.46
CA LEU A 457 9.09 22.79 30.61
C LEU A 457 8.97 24.28 30.96
N ALA A 458 9.84 24.80 31.85
CA ALA A 458 9.88 26.22 32.16
C ALA A 458 10.23 27.07 30.92
N GLN A 459 11.18 26.61 30.10
CA GLN A 459 11.51 27.27 28.84
C GLN A 459 10.33 27.29 27.86
N ILE A 460 9.60 26.18 27.71
CA ILE A 460 8.40 26.10 26.87
C ILE A 460 7.34 27.11 27.35
N LYS A 461 7.06 27.16 28.66
CA LYS A 461 6.09 28.08 29.26
C LYS A 461 6.50 29.54 29.19
N SER A 462 7.80 29.84 29.15
CA SER A 462 8.32 31.20 29.01
C SER A 462 8.05 31.82 27.64
N SER A 463 7.86 30.98 26.61
CA SER A 463 7.53 31.41 25.25
C SER A 463 6.01 31.43 25.07
N PRO A 464 5.36 32.59 24.85
CA PRO A 464 3.90 32.67 24.70
C PRO A 464 3.36 31.79 23.56
N GLU A 465 4.09 31.74 22.45
CA GLU A 465 3.75 30.91 21.28
C GLU A 465 3.76 29.43 21.67
N LEU A 466 4.88 28.91 22.20
CA LEU A 466 5.02 27.50 22.54
C LEU A 466 4.10 27.08 23.69
N SER A 467 3.92 27.95 24.70
CA SER A 467 2.97 27.69 25.79
C SER A 467 1.55 27.52 25.25
N SER A 468 1.09 28.41 24.37
CA SER A 468 -0.25 28.30 23.79
C SER A 468 -0.45 27.02 22.97
N MET A 469 0.57 26.59 22.22
CA MET A 469 0.56 25.35 21.47
C MET A 469 0.52 24.14 22.40
N PHE A 470 1.34 24.16 23.45
CA PHE A 470 1.43 23.08 24.44
C PHE A 470 0.12 22.92 25.24
N ASP A 471 -0.48 24.02 25.68
CA ASP A 471 -1.76 24.01 26.39
C ASP A 471 -2.91 23.50 25.50
N SER A 472 -2.86 23.74 24.18
CA SER A 472 -3.80 23.12 23.23
C SER A 472 -3.62 21.61 23.19
N ILE A 473 -2.39 21.13 23.06
CA ILE A 473 -2.07 19.70 22.97
C ILE A 473 -2.49 18.96 24.25
N GLN A 474 -2.25 19.54 25.43
CA GLN A 474 -2.65 18.92 26.69
C GLN A 474 -4.17 18.81 26.84
N ARG A 475 -4.94 19.80 26.35
CA ARG A 475 -6.41 19.73 26.33
C ARG A 475 -6.92 18.64 25.39
N ASP A 476 -6.32 18.54 24.21
CA ASP A 476 -6.70 17.51 23.23
C ASP A 476 -6.42 16.10 23.79
N ALA A 477 -5.27 15.90 24.46
CA ALA A 477 -4.93 14.63 25.10
C ALA A 477 -5.92 14.24 26.21
N GLY A 478 -6.29 15.18 27.09
CA GLY A 478 -7.27 14.92 28.15
C GLY A 478 -8.69 14.65 27.63
N SER A 479 -9.04 15.16 26.45
CA SER A 479 -10.33 14.84 25.81
C SER A 479 -10.37 13.43 25.22
N ALA A 480 -9.25 12.93 24.67
CA ALA A 480 -9.16 11.59 24.10
C ALA A 480 -9.26 10.49 25.17
N GLU A 481 -8.61 10.65 26.33
CA GLU A 481 -8.70 9.69 27.44
C GLU A 481 -10.11 9.56 28.02
N SER A 482 -10.94 10.60 27.93
CA SER A 482 -12.35 10.55 28.39
C SER A 482 -13.30 9.83 27.43
N MET A 483 -12.94 9.69 26.15
CA MET A 483 -13.74 8.96 25.16
C MET A 483 -13.46 7.45 25.16
N ASP A 484 -12.23 7.02 25.48
CA ASP A 484 -11.87 5.58 25.55
C ASP A 484 -12.33 4.90 26.85
N THR A 485 -12.81 5.67 27.83
CA THR A 485 -13.31 5.17 29.12
C THR A 485 -14.84 5.16 29.26
N SER A 486 -15.56 5.41 28.15
CA SER A 486 -17.04 5.45 28.10
C SER A 486 -17.65 4.28 27.35
#